data_AF-A0A438ERA8-F1
#
_entry.id   AF-A0A438ERA8-F1
#
_cell.length_a   1.000
_cell.length_b   1.000
_cell.length_c   1.000
_cell.angle_alpha   90.00
_cell.angle_beta   90.00
_cell.angle_gamma   90.00
#
_symmetry.space_group_name_H-M   'P 1'
#
loop_
_entity.id
_entity.type
_entity.pdbx_description
1 polymer ?
#
loop_
_entity_poly.entity_id
_entity_poly.type
_entity_poly.pdbx_seq_one_letter_code
_entity_poly.pdbx_strand_id
1 'polypeptide(L)'
;MFANSGSGGVYAVNNIITNVMAFYRRSLNPGAAFLLSQTTQVVAWLWMGWPVQKIPSGLPPICGGQQIWSKSLSSGPCMKKKKSKGGVTRLQFFVIVFISSFAYYLVPSYLFPTISAISIVCLIWKNSITAQQIGSGLSGMGLGSFGIDWSTVASFLGSPLATPGFAIINILAGFVLIMYVILPISYYRNASHAKRFPISSPHTFDSNGQKYVTRILDPKTFSINLAGYNAYSKLYLSVFFAFTYGISFATLTAAISHVGLFHGK
;
A
#
# COMPACT_ATOMS: atom_id res chain seq x y z
N MET A 1 -7.57 4.17 -2.52
CA MET A 1 -7.71 2.70 -2.68
C MET A 1 -8.44 2.34 -3.98
N PHE A 2 -9.67 2.78 -4.22
CA PHE A 2 -10.45 2.38 -5.42
C PHE A 2 -9.94 2.92 -6.77
N ALA A 3 -9.30 4.09 -6.81
CA ALA A 3 -8.71 4.64 -8.04
C ALA A 3 -7.48 3.84 -8.55
N ASN A 4 -6.91 2.96 -7.72
CA ASN A 4 -5.71 2.19 -8.05
C ASN A 4 -6.02 0.71 -8.40
N SER A 5 -7.30 0.33 -8.41
CA SER A 5 -7.77 -1.05 -8.61
C SER A 5 -7.51 -1.65 -10.00
N GLY A 6 -7.01 -0.85 -10.94
CA GLY A 6 -6.53 -1.30 -12.25
C GLY A 6 -5.03 -1.07 -12.49
N SER A 7 -4.29 -0.61 -11.47
CA SER A 7 -2.86 -0.31 -11.56
C SER A 7 -2.02 -1.01 -10.46
N GLY A 8 -2.64 -1.43 -9.36
CA GLY A 8 -1.99 -2.20 -8.30
C GLY A 8 -2.09 -3.72 -8.51
N GLY A 9 -1.25 -4.48 -7.81
CA GLY A 9 -1.32 -5.93 -7.78
C GLY A 9 -2.65 -6.44 -7.21
N VAL A 10 -3.09 -7.63 -7.65
CA VAL A 10 -4.36 -8.22 -7.20
C VAL A 10 -4.27 -8.57 -5.72
N TYR A 11 -5.12 -7.94 -4.90
CA TYR A 11 -5.14 -8.16 -3.45
C TYR A 11 -5.33 -9.65 -3.09
N ALA A 12 -6.24 -10.35 -3.76
CA ALA A 12 -6.45 -11.78 -3.52
C ALA A 12 -5.20 -12.63 -3.79
N VAL A 13 -4.41 -12.28 -4.81
CA VAL A 13 -3.17 -13.01 -5.12
C VAL A 13 -2.13 -12.73 -4.05
N ASN A 14 -1.83 -11.45 -3.81
CA ASN A 14 -0.74 -11.05 -2.93
C ASN A 14 -1.00 -11.36 -1.45
N ASN A 15 -2.25 -11.26 -0.98
CA ASN A 15 -2.58 -11.35 0.44
C ASN A 15 -3.34 -12.61 0.85
N ILE A 16 -4.00 -13.32 -0.07
CA ILE A 16 -4.78 -14.52 0.28
C ILE A 16 -4.08 -15.75 -0.27
N ILE A 17 -3.91 -15.83 -1.59
CA ILE A 17 -3.36 -17.00 -2.25
C ILE A 17 -1.90 -17.22 -1.84
N THR A 18 -1.06 -16.18 -1.91
CA THR A 18 0.34 -16.27 -1.49
C THR A 18 0.45 -16.62 -0.01
N ASN A 19 -0.41 -16.07 0.85
CA ASN A 19 -0.36 -16.41 2.27
C ASN A 19 -0.75 -17.87 2.54
N VAL A 20 -1.78 -18.38 1.89
CA VAL A 20 -2.20 -19.79 2.02
C VAL A 20 -1.12 -20.74 1.48
N MET A 21 -0.51 -20.42 0.34
CA MET A 21 0.54 -21.28 -0.24
C MET A 21 1.86 -21.18 0.53
N ALA A 22 2.30 -19.98 0.92
CA ALA A 22 3.61 -19.76 1.53
C ALA A 22 3.62 -19.98 3.05
N PHE A 23 2.62 -19.47 3.79
CA PHE A 23 2.57 -19.60 5.26
C PHE A 23 1.86 -20.89 5.70
N TYR A 24 0.81 -21.31 5.01
CA TYR A 24 0.02 -22.49 5.37
C TYR A 24 0.37 -23.75 4.54
N ARG A 25 1.32 -23.65 3.59
CA ARG A 25 1.85 -24.76 2.77
C ARG A 25 0.77 -25.65 2.15
N ARG A 26 -0.36 -25.06 1.73
CA ARG A 26 -1.48 -25.78 1.09
C ARG A 26 -1.60 -25.43 -0.38
N SER A 27 -1.95 -26.43 -1.18
CA SER A 27 -2.36 -26.23 -2.57
C SER A 27 -3.80 -25.73 -2.62
N LEU A 28 -4.02 -24.64 -3.34
CA LEU A 28 -5.33 -24.12 -3.69
C LEU A 28 -5.67 -24.57 -5.12
N ASN A 29 -6.94 -24.88 -5.38
CA ASN A 29 -7.38 -25.16 -6.75
C ASN A 29 -7.17 -23.89 -7.61
N PRO A 30 -6.41 -23.96 -8.72
CA PRO A 30 -6.13 -22.81 -9.58
C PRO A 30 -7.40 -22.08 -10.07
N GLY A 31 -8.48 -22.83 -10.33
CA GLY A 31 -9.75 -22.25 -10.78
C GLY A 31 -10.42 -21.38 -9.70
N ALA A 32 -10.43 -21.86 -8.45
CA ALA A 32 -10.97 -21.09 -7.32
C ALA A 32 -10.11 -19.85 -7.03
N ALA A 33 -8.79 -19.98 -7.13
CA ALA A 33 -7.86 -18.86 -6.99
C ALA A 33 -8.08 -17.80 -8.08
N PHE A 34 -8.30 -18.22 -9.33
CA PHE A 34 -8.62 -17.32 -10.43
C PHE A 34 -9.95 -16.59 -10.21
N LEU A 35 -11.01 -17.31 -9.84
CA LEU A 35 -12.31 -16.69 -9.56
C LEU A 35 -12.24 -15.69 -8.41
N LEU A 36 -11.51 -16.01 -7.33
CA LEU A 36 -11.29 -15.09 -6.20
C LEU A 36 -10.50 -13.83 -6.62
N SER A 37 -9.52 -13.99 -7.51
CA SER A 37 -8.77 -12.89 -8.11
C SER A 37 -9.67 -11.98 -8.95
N GLN A 38 -10.61 -12.55 -9.71
CA GLN A 38 -11.56 -11.78 -10.52
C GLN A 38 -12.60 -11.06 -9.66
N THR A 39 -13.21 -11.72 -8.68
CA THR A 39 -14.25 -11.09 -7.85
C THR A 39 -13.72 -9.90 -7.07
N THR A 40 -12.52 -9.99 -6.50
CA THR A 40 -11.90 -8.87 -5.78
C THR A 40 -11.61 -7.66 -6.67
N GLN A 41 -11.29 -7.86 -7.94
CA GLN A 41 -11.15 -6.77 -8.90
C GLN A 41 -12.51 -6.22 -9.34
N VAL A 42 -13.44 -7.08 -9.75
CA VAL A 42 -14.76 -6.65 -10.26
C VAL A 42 -15.54 -5.86 -9.21
N VAL A 43 -15.48 -6.24 -7.94
CA VAL A 43 -16.11 -5.45 -6.85
C VAL A 43 -15.56 -4.02 -6.84
N ALA A 44 -14.25 -3.83 -6.95
CA ALA A 44 -13.69 -2.48 -6.97
C ALA A 44 -14.15 -1.66 -8.19
N TRP A 45 -14.33 -2.30 -9.34
CA TRP A 45 -14.85 -1.66 -10.55
C TRP A 45 -16.34 -1.32 -10.43
N LEU A 46 -17.14 -2.18 -9.78
CA LEU A 46 -18.57 -1.92 -9.54
C LEU A 46 -18.79 -0.69 -8.64
N TRP A 47 -18.01 -0.58 -7.56
CA TRP A 47 -18.08 0.57 -6.65
C TRP A 47 -17.60 1.88 -7.29
N MET A 48 -16.66 1.82 -8.23
CA MET A 48 -16.19 2.99 -9.00
C MET A 48 -17.08 3.33 -10.20
N GLY A 49 -17.71 2.34 -10.84
CA GLY A 49 -18.51 2.53 -12.05
C GLY A 49 -19.90 3.08 -11.79
N TRP A 50 -20.53 2.70 -10.67
CA TRP A 50 -21.90 3.12 -10.35
C TRP A 50 -22.07 4.64 -10.11
N PRO A 51 -21.14 5.35 -9.43
CA PRO A 51 -21.22 6.81 -9.31
C PRO A 51 -20.84 7.56 -10.59
N VAL A 52 -19.92 7.00 -11.41
CA VAL A 52 -19.40 7.69 -12.61
C VAL A 52 -20.46 7.78 -13.73
N GLN A 53 -21.41 6.85 -13.78
CA GLN A 53 -22.52 6.90 -14.74
C GLN A 53 -23.53 8.04 -14.47
N LYS A 54 -23.57 8.59 -13.25
CA LYS A 54 -24.49 9.69 -12.89
C LYS A 54 -23.89 11.08 -13.01
N ILE A 55 -22.60 11.21 -13.33
CA ILE A 55 -21.94 12.51 -13.51
C ILE A 55 -22.23 12.98 -14.94
N PRO A 56 -22.80 14.18 -15.16
CA PRO A 56 -23.05 14.72 -16.49
C PRO A 56 -21.78 14.74 -17.34
N SER A 57 -21.96 14.49 -18.63
CA SER A 57 -20.99 14.32 -19.72
C SER A 57 -20.05 15.51 -20.01
N GLY A 58 -19.82 16.39 -19.04
CA GLY A 58 -18.94 17.56 -19.14
C GLY A 58 -17.64 17.49 -18.33
N LEU A 59 -17.47 16.52 -17.42
CA LEU A 59 -16.17 16.30 -16.76
C LEU A 59 -15.32 15.37 -17.63
N PRO A 60 -14.07 15.71 -17.97
CA PRO A 60 -13.22 14.80 -18.74
C PRO A 60 -13.19 13.45 -18.01
N PRO A 61 -13.40 12.32 -18.72
CA PRO A 61 -13.41 11.01 -18.09
C PRO A 61 -12.16 10.92 -17.25
N ILE A 62 -12.33 10.68 -15.94
CA ILE A 62 -11.27 10.70 -14.94
C ILE A 62 -10.11 9.90 -15.53
N CYS A 63 -9.13 10.62 -16.07
CA CYS A 63 -7.94 10.04 -16.61
C CYS A 63 -7.15 9.65 -15.37
N GLY A 64 -7.52 8.51 -14.78
CA GLY A 64 -6.87 7.98 -13.59
C GLY A 64 -5.37 8.08 -13.81
N GLY A 65 -4.73 8.92 -12.99
CA GLY A 65 -3.36 9.39 -13.21
C GLY A 65 -2.31 8.29 -13.26
N GLN A 66 -2.68 7.06 -12.93
CA GLN A 66 -1.82 5.89 -12.90
C GLN A 66 -1.84 5.10 -14.24
N GLN A 67 -2.77 5.41 -15.16
CA GLN A 67 -2.90 4.75 -16.48
C GLN A 67 -2.34 5.59 -17.65
N ILE A 68 -1.46 6.56 -17.38
CA ILE A 68 -0.88 7.41 -18.42
C ILE A 68 -0.15 6.57 -19.48
N TRP A 69 0.48 5.47 -19.08
CA TRP A 69 1.27 4.63 -19.99
C TRP A 69 0.40 3.74 -20.90
N SER A 70 -0.65 3.10 -20.37
CA SER A 70 -1.59 2.30 -21.17
C SER A 70 -2.49 3.16 -22.07
N LYS A 71 -2.76 4.41 -21.66
CA LYS A 71 -3.51 5.43 -22.45
C LYS A 71 -2.63 6.28 -23.38
N SER A 72 -1.30 6.16 -23.30
CA SER A 72 -0.39 6.73 -24.31
C SER A 72 -0.27 5.79 -25.52
N LEU A 73 -0.41 4.48 -25.31
CA LEU A 73 -0.32 3.48 -26.38
C LEU A 73 -1.62 3.36 -27.17
N SER A 74 -2.77 3.32 -26.49
CA SER A 74 -4.09 3.46 -27.10
C SER A 74 -4.43 4.94 -27.26
N SER A 75 -4.72 5.41 -28.47
CA SER A 75 -5.04 6.82 -28.72
C SER A 75 -6.39 7.17 -28.08
N GLY A 76 -6.41 7.46 -26.78
CA GLY A 76 -7.61 7.90 -26.09
C GLY A 76 -8.01 9.33 -26.49
N PRO A 77 -9.28 9.74 -26.30
CA PRO A 77 -9.81 11.05 -26.69
C PRO A 77 -9.13 12.27 -26.04
N CYS A 78 -8.29 12.08 -25.04
CA CYS A 78 -7.79 13.16 -24.17
C CYS A 78 -6.49 13.83 -24.62
N MET A 79 -5.80 13.34 -25.66
CA MET A 79 -4.57 13.98 -26.18
C MET A 79 -4.82 14.53 -27.59
N LYS A 80 -4.95 15.86 -27.71
CA LYS A 80 -4.90 16.54 -29.02
C LYS A 80 -3.52 16.30 -29.65
N LYS A 81 -3.47 15.53 -30.72
CA LYS A 81 -2.22 15.16 -31.43
C LYS A 81 -1.66 16.38 -32.18
N LYS A 82 -0.58 16.97 -31.67
CA LYS A 82 0.28 17.83 -32.51
C LYS A 82 1.25 16.90 -33.24
N LYS A 83 1.09 16.73 -34.56
CA LYS A 83 1.99 15.92 -35.38
C LYS A 83 3.35 16.60 -35.46
N SER A 84 4.29 16.20 -34.59
CA SER A 84 5.71 16.48 -34.78
C SER A 84 6.24 15.55 -35.89
N LYS A 85 6.79 16.13 -36.96
CA LYS A 85 7.49 15.39 -38.02
C LYS A 85 8.90 15.09 -37.51
N GLY A 86 9.23 13.82 -37.26
CA GLY A 86 10.59 13.37 -36.94
C GLY A 86 10.80 12.58 -35.64
N GLY A 87 9.77 11.94 -35.07
CA GLY A 87 9.91 11.13 -33.84
C GLY A 87 10.26 9.66 -34.09
N VAL A 88 10.92 9.03 -33.11
CA VAL A 88 11.11 7.57 -33.02
C VAL A 88 9.78 6.82 -33.16
N THR A 89 9.79 5.63 -33.76
CA THR A 89 8.57 4.81 -33.84
C THR A 89 8.09 4.46 -32.42
N ARG A 90 6.77 4.26 -32.25
CA ARG A 90 6.18 3.95 -30.93
C ARG A 90 6.81 2.74 -30.27
N LEU A 91 7.17 1.73 -31.07
CA LEU A 91 7.83 0.52 -30.61
C LEU A 91 9.28 0.79 -30.19
N GLN A 92 10.04 1.58 -30.97
CA GLN A 92 11.40 1.97 -30.58
C GLN A 92 11.41 2.80 -29.30
N PHE A 93 10.48 3.75 -29.14
CA PHE A 93 10.33 4.50 -27.91
C PHE A 93 10.03 3.59 -26.71
N PHE A 94 9.10 2.64 -26.88
CA PHE A 94 8.79 1.63 -25.86
C PHE A 94 10.02 0.82 -25.46
N VAL A 95 10.79 0.31 -26.42
CA VAL A 95 11.98 -0.52 -26.15
C VAL A 95 13.08 0.30 -25.45
N ILE A 96 13.32 1.53 -25.89
CA ILE A 96 14.28 2.44 -25.25
C ILE A 96 13.87 2.71 -23.79
N VAL A 97 12.60 3.04 -23.55
CA VAL A 97 12.08 3.29 -22.19
C VAL A 97 12.11 2.02 -21.35
N PHE A 98 11.83 0.85 -21.93
CA PHE A 98 11.88 -0.43 -21.23
C PHE A 98 13.29 -0.78 -20.77
N ILE A 99 14.28 -0.72 -21.67
CA ILE A 99 15.69 -1.04 -21.35
C ILE A 99 16.25 -0.02 -20.35
N SER A 100 16.00 1.27 -20.55
CA SER A 100 16.46 2.32 -19.63
C SER A 100 15.82 2.20 -18.25
N SER A 101 14.53 1.91 -18.16
CA SER A 101 13.84 1.68 -16.88
C SER A 101 14.39 0.42 -16.19
N PHE A 102 14.61 -0.67 -16.94
CA PHE A 102 15.19 -1.90 -16.40
C PHE A 102 16.59 -1.66 -15.84
N ALA A 103 17.46 -0.97 -16.58
CA ALA A 103 18.80 -0.61 -16.12
C ALA A 103 18.76 0.30 -14.88
N TYR A 104 17.86 1.29 -14.86
CA TYR A 104 17.70 2.21 -13.73
C TYR A 104 17.25 1.47 -12.47
N TYR A 105 16.22 0.62 -12.55
CA TYR A 105 15.68 -0.08 -11.36
C TYR A 105 16.60 -1.20 -10.85
N LEU A 106 17.52 -1.71 -11.67
CA LEU A 106 18.51 -2.70 -11.24
C LEU A 106 19.48 -2.13 -10.19
N VAL A 107 19.84 -0.85 -10.30
CA VAL A 107 20.78 -0.19 -9.39
C VAL A 107 20.26 -0.12 -7.94
N PRO A 108 19.09 0.49 -7.66
CA PRO A 108 18.57 0.55 -6.29
C PRO A 108 18.04 -0.80 -5.80
N SER A 109 17.58 -1.69 -6.68
CA SER A 109 16.97 -2.96 -6.24
C SER A 109 17.99 -4.05 -5.95
N TYR A 110 19.10 -4.10 -6.69
CA TYR A 110 20.08 -5.20 -6.61
C TYR A 110 21.47 -4.76 -6.16
N LEU A 111 22.00 -3.66 -6.71
CA LEU A 111 23.37 -3.24 -6.42
C LEU A 111 23.50 -2.47 -5.11
N PHE A 112 22.57 -1.54 -4.84
CA PHE A 112 22.63 -0.66 -3.67
C PHE A 112 21.25 -0.45 -3.01
N PRO A 113 20.70 -1.48 -2.37
CA PRO A 113 19.42 -1.38 -1.67
C PRO A 113 19.42 -0.35 -0.54
N THR A 114 20.59 0.01 -0.01
CA THR A 114 20.74 1.06 1.02
C THR A 114 20.33 2.46 0.55
N ILE A 115 20.34 2.73 -0.76
CA ILE A 115 19.93 4.03 -1.34
C ILE A 115 18.42 4.26 -1.19
N SER A 116 17.63 3.20 -1.03
CA SER A 116 16.18 3.29 -0.83
C SER A 116 15.80 3.88 0.52
N ALA A 117 16.64 3.77 1.55
CA ALA A 117 16.33 4.21 2.91
C ALA A 117 17.57 4.70 3.65
N ILE A 118 18.09 5.87 3.25
CA ILE A 118 19.18 6.53 3.95
C ILE A 118 18.61 7.32 5.12
N SER A 119 18.76 6.78 6.33
CA SER A 119 18.33 7.47 7.56
C SER A 119 19.49 8.23 8.21
N ILE A 120 19.41 9.56 8.17
CA ILE A 120 20.40 10.46 8.79
C ILE A 120 20.44 10.22 10.31
N VAL A 121 19.29 10.04 10.94
CA VAL A 121 19.18 9.80 12.39
C VAL A 121 19.85 8.49 12.79
N CYS A 122 19.66 7.42 12.02
CA CYS A 122 20.34 6.14 12.27
C CYS A 122 21.86 6.21 12.02
N LEU A 123 22.32 7.08 11.12
CA LEU A 123 23.75 7.26 10.84
C LEU A 123 24.47 8.01 11.97
N ILE A 124 23.82 9.02 12.57
CA ILE A 124 24.36 9.80 13.69
C ILE A 124 24.34 8.96 14.98
N TRP A 125 23.23 8.29 15.28
CA TRP A 125 23.07 7.50 16.51
C TRP A 125 22.97 6.01 16.22
N LYS A 126 24.13 5.39 15.92
CA LYS A 126 24.21 3.97 15.57
C LYS A 126 23.85 3.02 16.71
N ASN A 127 24.16 3.38 17.97
CA ASN A 127 24.02 2.48 19.12
C ASN A 127 22.72 2.66 19.92
N SER A 128 21.87 3.63 19.56
CA SER A 128 20.65 3.92 20.32
C SER A 128 19.44 3.24 19.70
N ILE A 129 18.81 2.34 20.47
CA ILE A 129 17.59 1.64 20.06
C ILE A 129 16.45 2.63 19.81
N THR A 130 16.33 3.67 20.64
CA THR A 130 15.29 4.69 20.48
C THR A 130 15.52 5.53 19.23
N ALA A 131 16.77 5.90 18.94
CA ALA A 131 17.10 6.64 17.73
C ALA A 131 16.82 5.81 16.46
N GLN A 132 17.08 4.50 16.49
CA GLN A 132 16.75 3.60 15.39
C GLN A 132 15.23 3.44 15.21
N GLN A 133 14.46 3.33 16.29
CA GLN A 133 13.00 3.24 16.24
C GLN A 133 12.38 4.52 15.66
N ILE A 134 12.95 5.68 15.97
CA ILE A 134 12.48 6.98 15.49
C ILE A 134 12.93 7.20 14.03
N GLY A 135 14.20 6.92 13.73
CA GLY A 135 14.85 7.29 12.48
C GLY A 135 14.72 6.28 11.34
N SER A 136 14.54 4.99 11.62
CA SER A 136 14.56 3.96 10.58
C SER A 136 13.36 4.10 9.64
N GLY A 137 13.61 4.20 8.33
CA GLY A 137 12.56 4.25 7.31
C GLY A 137 11.89 2.91 7.01
N LEU A 138 12.57 1.78 7.27
CA LEU A 138 12.05 0.43 6.97
C LEU A 138 11.36 -0.23 8.17
N SER A 139 11.84 0.05 9.39
CA SER A 139 11.37 -0.63 10.61
C SER A 139 11.03 0.33 11.75
N GLY A 140 11.07 1.63 11.48
CA GLY A 140 10.82 2.69 12.47
C GLY A 140 9.81 3.71 11.97
N MET A 141 9.89 4.92 12.52
CA MET A 141 9.00 6.03 12.16
C MET A 141 9.46 6.86 10.97
N GLY A 142 10.67 6.62 10.46
CA GLY A 142 11.20 7.26 9.25
C GLY A 142 11.61 8.72 9.40
N LEU A 143 11.78 9.25 10.61
CA LEU A 143 12.25 10.64 10.80
C LEU A 143 13.66 10.81 10.26
N GLY A 144 13.81 11.71 9.28
CA GLY A 144 15.10 11.94 8.61
C GLY A 144 15.57 10.78 7.73
N SER A 145 14.65 9.91 7.31
CA SER A 145 14.91 8.87 6.31
C SER A 145 14.55 9.36 4.91
N PHE A 146 15.50 9.30 4.00
CA PHE A 146 15.34 9.71 2.62
C PHE A 146 15.64 8.53 1.69
N GLY A 147 14.73 8.28 0.75
CA GLY A 147 14.95 7.35 -0.35
C GLY A 147 15.25 8.14 -1.62
N ILE A 148 16.37 7.84 -2.27
CA ILE A 148 16.75 8.46 -3.55
C ILE A 148 16.19 7.64 -4.74
N ASP A 149 15.59 6.50 -4.45
CA ASP A 149 14.97 5.64 -5.46
C ASP A 149 13.51 6.06 -5.77
N TRP A 150 13.22 6.16 -7.07
CA TRP A 150 11.90 6.52 -7.57
C TRP A 150 10.85 5.45 -7.23
N SER A 151 11.23 4.17 -7.20
CA SER A 151 10.29 3.10 -6.84
C SER A 151 9.83 3.23 -5.39
N THR A 152 10.74 3.63 -4.50
CA THR A 152 10.44 3.88 -3.09
C THR A 152 9.53 5.10 -2.92
N VAL A 153 9.80 6.21 -3.61
CA VAL A 153 8.95 7.42 -3.58
C VAL A 153 7.56 7.14 -4.14
N ALA A 154 7.48 6.39 -5.25
CA ALA A 154 6.21 6.07 -5.89
C ALA A 154 5.41 4.97 -5.18
N SER A 155 6.00 4.24 -4.23
CA SER A 155 5.33 3.08 -3.61
C SER A 155 4.09 3.45 -2.77
N PHE A 156 4.06 4.65 -2.17
CA PHE A 156 2.99 5.05 -1.25
C PHE A 156 1.83 5.79 -1.92
N LEU A 157 2.10 6.81 -2.76
CA LEU A 157 1.07 7.58 -3.48
C LEU A 157 0.91 7.16 -4.96
N GLY A 158 1.69 6.18 -5.44
CA GLY A 158 1.91 5.99 -6.88
C GLY A 158 2.76 7.13 -7.45
N SER A 159 2.60 7.45 -8.74
CA SER A 159 3.36 8.55 -9.34
C SER A 159 2.90 9.91 -8.80
N PRO A 160 3.70 10.63 -7.98
CA PRO A 160 3.30 11.91 -7.39
C PRO A 160 3.06 12.99 -8.44
N LEU A 161 3.67 12.86 -9.63
CA LEU A 161 3.43 13.75 -10.78
C LEU A 161 1.97 13.77 -11.23
N ALA A 162 1.22 12.70 -10.97
CA ALA A 162 -0.16 12.59 -11.42
C ALA A 162 -1.18 13.12 -10.39
N THR A 163 -0.74 13.47 -9.19
CA THR A 163 -1.60 13.88 -8.07
C THR A 163 -1.48 15.40 -7.85
N PRO A 164 -2.59 16.15 -7.74
CA PRO A 164 -2.51 17.59 -7.50
C PRO A 164 -1.82 17.92 -6.18
N GLY A 165 -1.02 18.99 -6.14
CA GLY A 165 -0.20 19.35 -4.98
C GLY A 165 -0.99 19.53 -3.68
N PHE A 166 -2.21 20.06 -3.75
CA PHE A 166 -3.10 20.18 -2.58
C PHE A 166 -3.42 18.82 -1.95
N ALA A 167 -3.69 17.78 -2.76
CA ALA A 167 -3.96 16.44 -2.26
C ALA A 167 -2.71 15.83 -1.60
N ILE A 168 -1.52 16.10 -2.15
CA ILE A 168 -0.25 15.66 -1.57
C ILE A 168 -0.04 16.31 -0.18
N ILE A 169 -0.29 17.61 -0.05
CA ILE A 169 -0.15 18.33 1.23
C ILE A 169 -1.15 17.79 2.25
N ASN A 170 -2.39 17.50 1.86
CA ASN A 170 -3.39 16.93 2.76
C ASN A 170 -2.98 15.51 3.25
N ILE A 171 -2.50 14.66 2.35
CA ILE A 171 -1.99 13.33 2.71
C ILE A 171 -0.78 13.46 3.64
N LEU A 172 0.13 14.41 3.37
CA LEU A 172 1.28 14.68 4.24
C LEU A 172 0.85 15.14 5.64
N ALA A 173 -0.13 16.04 5.73
CA ALA A 173 -0.67 16.50 7.01
C ALA A 173 -1.29 15.34 7.82
N GLY A 174 -2.08 14.49 7.16
CA GLY A 174 -2.61 13.27 7.76
C GLY A 174 -1.51 12.29 8.21
N PHE A 175 -0.48 12.09 7.38
CA PHE A 175 0.67 11.26 7.72
C PHE A 175 1.40 11.79 8.96
N VAL A 176 1.72 13.09 9.01
CA VAL A 176 2.39 13.72 10.15
C VAL A 176 1.57 13.56 11.43
N LEU A 177 0.26 13.78 11.37
CA LEU A 177 -0.64 13.65 12.51
C LEU A 177 -0.67 12.22 13.05
N ILE A 178 -0.87 11.22 12.18
CA ILE A 178 -0.94 9.82 12.62
C ILE A 178 0.44 9.32 13.08
N MET A 179 1.48 9.53 12.28
CA MET A 179 2.79 8.92 12.48
C MET A 179 3.58 9.58 13.60
N TYR A 180 3.50 10.91 13.75
CA TYR A 180 4.32 11.66 14.72
C TYR A 180 3.55 12.17 15.93
N VAL A 181 2.22 12.18 15.91
CA VAL A 181 1.41 12.62 17.06
C VAL A 181 0.69 11.43 17.69
N ILE A 182 -0.26 10.82 16.99
CA ILE A 182 -1.13 9.79 17.57
C ILE A 182 -0.37 8.53 17.95
N LEU A 183 0.52 8.07 17.07
CA LEU A 183 1.23 6.81 17.25
C LEU A 183 2.21 6.84 18.42
N PRO A 184 3.06 7.87 18.60
CA PRO A 184 3.88 8.02 19.80
C PRO A 184 3.03 8.13 21.06
N ILE A 185 1.96 8.96 21.07
CA ILE A 185 1.09 9.12 22.25
C ILE A 185 0.52 7.76 22.69
N SER A 186 0.01 6.99 21.73
CA SER A 186 -0.60 5.67 21.99
C SER A 186 0.42 4.65 22.49
N TYR A 187 1.64 4.68 21.93
CA TYR A 187 2.74 3.80 22.34
C TYR A 187 3.26 4.14 23.74
N TYR A 188 3.52 5.42 24.02
CA TYR A 188 4.05 5.86 25.32
C TYR A 188 3.03 5.73 26.45
N ARG A 189 1.74 5.95 26.16
CA ARG A 189 0.62 5.70 27.08
C ARG A 189 0.32 4.21 27.29
N ASN A 190 1.05 3.33 26.61
CA ASN A 190 0.91 1.87 26.68
C ASN A 190 -0.54 1.40 26.41
N ALA A 191 -1.22 2.05 25.47
CA ALA A 191 -2.56 1.63 25.06
C ALA A 191 -2.48 0.19 24.53
N SER A 192 -3.34 -0.70 25.04
CA SER A 192 -3.39 -2.11 24.63
C SER A 192 -2.08 -2.91 24.82
N HIS A 193 -1.30 -2.61 25.87
CA HIS A 193 -0.02 -3.26 26.15
C HIS A 193 1.03 -3.10 25.02
N ALA A 194 0.93 -1.99 24.28
CA ALA A 194 1.78 -1.66 23.13
C ALA A 194 3.29 -1.79 23.38
N LYS A 195 3.78 -1.46 24.58
CA LYS A 195 5.22 -1.47 24.89
C LYS A 195 5.85 -2.87 24.85
N ARG A 196 5.05 -3.94 24.83
CA ARG A 196 5.53 -5.31 24.71
C ARG A 196 6.01 -5.66 23.30
N PHE A 197 5.66 -4.83 22.31
CA PHE A 197 5.91 -5.10 20.90
C PHE A 197 6.66 -3.92 20.24
N PRO A 198 7.35 -4.14 19.11
CA PRO A 198 7.96 -3.06 18.34
C PRO A 198 6.91 -2.04 17.85
N ILE A 199 7.30 -0.76 17.80
CA ILE A 199 6.45 0.36 17.39
C ILE A 199 5.84 0.14 15.99
N SER A 200 6.69 -0.28 15.05
CA SER A 200 6.31 -0.56 13.66
C SER A 200 6.58 -2.04 13.36
N SER A 201 5.51 -2.81 13.18
CA SER A 201 5.62 -4.18 12.69
C SER A 201 4.31 -4.63 12.03
N PRO A 202 4.37 -5.28 10.86
CA PRO A 202 3.20 -5.86 10.21
C PRO A 202 2.77 -7.20 10.83
N HIS A 203 3.53 -7.73 11.81
CA HIS A 203 3.26 -9.02 12.40
C HIS A 203 2.27 -8.93 13.58
N THR A 204 1.60 -10.06 13.83
CA THR A 204 0.76 -10.27 15.02
C THR A 204 1.57 -10.93 16.12
N PHE A 205 1.21 -10.66 17.37
CA PHE A 205 1.95 -11.10 18.54
C PHE A 205 1.05 -11.78 19.59
N ASP A 206 1.65 -12.60 20.44
CA ASP A 206 1.00 -13.17 21.63
C ASP A 206 1.17 -12.26 22.87
N SER A 207 0.58 -12.66 24.00
CA SER A 207 0.66 -11.92 25.26
C SER A 207 2.09 -11.71 25.78
N ASN A 208 3.03 -12.55 25.33
CA ASN A 208 4.41 -12.62 25.78
C ASN A 208 5.40 -11.89 24.84
N GLY A 209 4.92 -11.25 23.76
CA GLY A 209 5.81 -10.54 22.83
C GLY A 209 6.27 -11.36 21.64
N GLN A 210 5.92 -12.65 21.55
CA GLN A 210 6.39 -13.52 20.48
C GLN A 210 5.46 -13.46 19.27
N LYS A 211 6.02 -13.74 18.08
CA LYS A 211 5.23 -13.77 16.84
C LYS A 211 4.12 -14.82 16.96
N TYR A 212 2.90 -14.40 16.64
CA TYR A 212 1.74 -15.27 16.72
C TYR A 212 1.72 -16.23 15.53
N VAL A 213 2.15 -17.48 15.74
CA VAL A 213 2.17 -18.51 14.71
C VAL A 213 0.91 -19.36 14.77
N THR A 214 0.54 -19.90 13.60
CA THR A 214 -0.62 -20.69 13.16
C THR A 214 -1.08 -21.89 14.02
N ARG A 215 -0.71 -22.00 15.30
CA ARG A 215 -1.10 -23.09 16.21
C ARG A 215 -2.60 -23.17 16.53
N ILE A 216 -3.38 -22.17 16.16
CA ILE A 216 -4.82 -22.08 16.46
C ILE A 216 -5.70 -22.55 15.32
N LEU A 217 -5.13 -22.70 14.12
CA LEU A 217 -5.85 -23.30 13.01
C LEU A 217 -5.59 -24.80 13.00
N ASP A 218 -6.66 -25.59 12.97
CA ASP A 218 -6.52 -27.03 12.76
C ASP A 218 -5.98 -27.28 11.34
N PRO A 219 -4.81 -27.92 11.18
CA PRO A 219 -4.18 -28.16 9.87
C PRO A 219 -5.03 -28.99 8.91
N LYS A 220 -6.02 -29.75 9.42
CA LYS A 220 -6.89 -30.60 8.60
C LYS A 220 -8.14 -29.86 8.10
N THR A 221 -8.79 -29.10 8.97
CA THR A 221 -10.09 -28.46 8.67
C THR A 221 -9.99 -26.95 8.39
N PHE A 222 -8.84 -26.32 8.68
CA PHE A 222 -8.66 -24.87 8.65
C PHE A 222 -9.70 -24.11 9.48
N SER A 223 -10.35 -24.81 10.41
CA SER A 223 -11.27 -24.23 11.37
C SER A 223 -10.48 -23.63 12.53
N ILE A 224 -11.01 -22.56 13.11
CA ILE A 224 -10.41 -21.92 14.27
C ILE A 224 -10.68 -22.83 15.47
N ASN A 225 -9.62 -23.38 16.06
CA ASN A 225 -9.71 -24.10 17.32
C ASN A 225 -9.87 -23.11 18.47
N LEU A 226 -11.12 -22.79 18.82
CA LEU A 226 -11.46 -21.87 19.90
C LEU A 226 -10.90 -22.30 21.27
N ALA A 227 -10.84 -23.60 21.55
CA ALA A 227 -10.26 -24.11 22.79
C ALA A 227 -8.75 -23.83 22.85
N GLY A 228 -8.03 -24.07 21.74
CA GLY A 228 -6.61 -23.74 21.60
C GLY A 228 -6.33 -22.24 21.65
N TYR A 229 -7.23 -21.42 21.07
CA TYR A 229 -7.15 -19.95 21.13
C TYR A 229 -7.24 -19.42 22.56
N ASN A 230 -8.25 -19.88 23.31
CA ASN A 230 -8.47 -19.44 24.69
C ASN A 230 -7.37 -19.93 25.64
N ALA A 231 -6.78 -21.11 25.38
CA ALA A 231 -5.69 -21.66 26.19
C ALA A 231 -4.32 -21.02 25.90
N TYR A 232 -4.06 -20.60 24.66
CA TYR A 232 -2.75 -20.09 24.24
C TYR A 232 -2.56 -18.61 24.57
N SER A 233 -3.28 -17.71 23.87
CA SER A 233 -3.23 -16.27 24.11
C SER A 233 -4.20 -15.56 23.16
N LYS A 234 -4.76 -14.44 23.61
CA LYS A 234 -5.39 -13.46 22.72
C LYS A 234 -4.36 -12.93 21.72
N LEU A 235 -4.84 -12.53 20.54
CA LEU A 235 -4.02 -11.97 19.48
C LEU A 235 -3.81 -10.47 19.73
N TYR A 236 -2.55 -10.04 19.74
CA TYR A 236 -2.15 -8.65 19.89
C TYR A 236 -1.60 -8.11 18.57
N LEU A 237 -1.93 -6.86 18.26
CA LEU A 237 -1.46 -6.14 17.08
C LEU A 237 -0.52 -5.02 17.53
N SER A 238 0.47 -4.70 16.70
CA SER A 238 1.24 -3.48 16.89
C SER A 238 0.33 -2.24 16.74
N VAL A 239 0.66 -1.16 17.44
CA VAL A 239 -0.11 0.09 17.40
C VAL A 239 -0.17 0.67 15.98
N PHE A 240 0.96 0.62 15.27
CA PHE A 240 1.03 1.02 13.86
C PHE A 240 0.07 0.22 12.98
N PHE A 241 0.04 -1.11 13.13
CA PHE A 241 -0.83 -1.97 12.33
C PHE A 241 -2.31 -1.72 12.64
N ALA A 242 -2.66 -1.54 13.92
CA ALA A 242 -4.03 -1.24 14.34
C ALA A 242 -4.53 0.11 13.76
N PHE A 243 -3.73 1.17 13.82
CA PHE A 243 -4.11 2.48 13.25
C PHE A 243 -4.20 2.43 11.72
N THR A 244 -3.25 1.79 11.06
CA THR A 244 -3.27 1.63 9.59
C THR A 244 -4.55 0.92 9.13
N TYR A 245 -4.95 -0.13 9.85
CA TYR A 245 -6.19 -0.86 9.57
C TYR A 245 -7.44 -0.02 9.87
N GLY A 246 -7.46 0.70 11.00
CA GLY A 246 -8.56 1.60 11.36
C GLY A 246 -8.76 2.74 10.36
N ILE A 247 -7.68 3.37 9.91
CA ILE A 247 -7.73 4.42 8.88
C ILE A 247 -8.22 3.85 7.56
N SER A 248 -7.83 2.62 7.21
CA SER A 248 -8.32 1.97 5.99
C SER A 248 -9.85 1.88 5.97
N PHE A 249 -10.49 1.53 7.09
CA PHE A 249 -11.95 1.59 7.19
C PHE A 249 -12.50 3.03 7.18
N ALA A 250 -11.84 3.95 7.87
CA ALA A 250 -12.24 5.35 7.88
C ALA A 250 -12.22 5.96 6.47
N THR A 251 -11.31 5.53 5.59
CA THR A 251 -11.31 5.98 4.18
C THR A 251 -12.55 5.55 3.40
N LEU A 252 -13.14 4.40 3.72
CA LEU A 252 -14.40 3.95 3.11
C LEU A 252 -15.55 4.88 3.51
N THR A 253 -15.69 5.16 4.81
CA THR A 253 -16.71 6.07 5.33
C THR A 253 -16.49 7.49 4.81
N ALA A 254 -15.24 7.97 4.78
CA ALA A 254 -14.90 9.28 4.25
C ALA A 254 -15.25 9.41 2.76
N ALA A 255 -15.05 8.35 1.96
CA ALA A 255 -15.47 8.35 0.56
C ALA A 255 -17.00 8.47 0.43
N ILE A 256 -17.76 7.74 1.25
CA ILE A 256 -19.24 7.83 1.27
C ILE A 256 -19.68 9.24 1.67
N SER A 257 -19.13 9.79 2.76
CA SER A 257 -19.43 11.15 3.22
C SER A 257 -19.08 12.20 2.17
N HIS A 258 -17.94 12.05 1.49
CA HIS A 258 -17.52 12.95 0.42
C HIS A 258 -18.47 12.91 -0.77
N VAL A 259 -18.90 11.72 -1.21
CA VAL A 259 -19.91 11.59 -2.27
C VAL A 259 -21.24 12.20 -1.83
N GLY A 260 -21.69 11.93 -0.61
CA GLY A 260 -22.94 12.49 -0.08
C GLY A 260 -22.94 14.02 -0.01
N LEU A 261 -21.84 14.62 0.45
CA LEU A 261 -21.74 16.08 0.62
C LEU A 261 -21.52 16.83 -0.71
N PHE A 262 -20.71 16.28 -1.62
CA PHE A 262 -20.33 16.98 -2.86
C PHE A 262 -21.17 16.61 -4.08
N HIS A 263 -21.81 15.44 -4.08
CA HIS A 263 -22.59 14.92 -5.21
C HIS A 263 -24.02 14.52 -4.83
N GLY A 264 -24.45 14.76 -3.58
CA GLY A 264 -25.83 14.52 -3.12
C GLY A 264 -26.83 15.61 -3.51
N LYS A 265 -26.55 16.38 -4.56
CA LYS A 265 -27.53 17.27 -5.21
C LYS A 265 -28.02 16.63 -6.50
#